data_AF-A0A7X8A1N1-F1
#
_entry.id   AF-A0A7X8A1N1-F1
#
_cell.length_a   1.000
_cell.length_b   1.000
_cell.length_c   1.000
_cell.angle_alpha   90.00
_cell.angle_beta   90.00
_cell.angle_gamma   90.00
#
_symmetry.space_group_name_H-M   'P 1'
#
loop_
_entity.id
_entity.type
_entity.pdbx_description
1 polymer ?
#
loop_
_entity_poly.entity_id
_entity_poly.type
_entity_poly.pdbx_seq_one_letter_code
_entity_poly.pdbx_strand_id
1 'polypeptide(L)'
;MKNKILYAIISLFFIPSIILAFRGYDEKNTAEKIWLEVDWPAKKSNYYIEIDSEGRFMAKEEKNKKIFIREGQIKKMYAKDFFRETKNSEIVTRQNPDESKTLFYNGETLKISTYINGELRRAEAPMKNFSDSFKFAFSEMKKEIFKTPSQNKYSAFLTAIPLTGKLLGDFESKGSRVEDLKIIEIKKLKSQTKIFEAVNFPYRLIPLKNDEEISEISDFIHKESLPGMKSLFYIATTRGNFQCSVIEPR
;
A
#
# COMPACT_ATOMS: atom_id res chain seq x y z
N MET A 1 13.61 -56.71 -11.38
CA MET A 1 14.22 -55.39 -11.08
C MET A 1 14.39 -54.55 -12.36
N LYS A 2 13.30 -54.16 -13.01
CA LYS A 2 13.23 -53.12 -14.04
C LYS A 2 11.82 -52.54 -13.94
N ASN A 3 11.65 -51.22 -14.06
CA ASN A 3 10.39 -50.46 -13.94
C ASN A 3 10.14 -49.69 -12.63
N LYS A 4 11.18 -49.07 -12.04
CA LYS A 4 10.99 -48.02 -11.01
C LYS A 4 11.70 -46.68 -11.31
N ILE A 5 12.13 -46.46 -12.55
CA ILE A 5 12.88 -45.25 -12.94
C ILE A 5 12.07 -44.32 -13.89
N LEU A 6 10.82 -44.67 -14.22
CA LEU A 6 10.02 -43.91 -15.19
C LEU A 6 8.91 -43.02 -14.58
N TYR A 7 8.97 -42.72 -13.27
CA TYR A 7 8.01 -41.80 -12.62
C TYR A 7 8.68 -40.58 -11.97
N ALA A 8 9.99 -40.38 -12.17
CA ALA A 8 10.74 -39.27 -11.56
C ALA A 8 10.87 -38.02 -12.46
N ILE A 9 10.21 -37.97 -13.63
CA ILE A 9 10.41 -36.88 -14.62
C ILE A 9 9.15 -36.02 -14.85
N ILE A 10 8.00 -36.34 -14.24
CA ILE A 10 6.75 -35.56 -14.42
C ILE A 10 6.26 -34.98 -13.08
N SER A 11 7.06 -34.13 -12.45
CA SER A 11 6.59 -33.25 -11.37
C SER A 11 7.28 -31.87 -11.33
N LEU A 12 8.06 -31.55 -12.36
CA LEU A 12 8.40 -30.17 -12.68
C LEU A 12 7.31 -29.64 -13.62
N PHE A 13 6.94 -28.37 -13.45
CA PHE A 13 5.84 -27.67 -14.11
C PHE A 13 4.47 -27.89 -13.46
N PHE A 14 4.19 -27.10 -12.43
CA PHE A 14 3.28 -25.95 -12.51
C PHE A 14 3.24 -25.30 -11.11
N ILE A 15 4.21 -24.44 -10.83
CA ILE A 15 3.95 -23.33 -9.89
C ILE A 15 3.43 -22.22 -10.82
N PRO A 16 2.12 -21.98 -10.92
CA PRO A 16 1.67 -20.73 -11.48
C PRO A 16 2.16 -19.66 -10.51
N SER A 17 3.26 -18.99 -10.85
CA SER A 17 3.55 -17.68 -10.31
C SER A 17 2.37 -16.80 -10.73
N ILE A 18 1.34 -16.72 -9.90
CA ILE A 18 0.23 -15.82 -10.11
C ILE A 18 0.83 -14.43 -9.91
N ILE A 19 1.32 -13.85 -11.01
CA ILE A 19 1.63 -12.43 -11.08
C ILE A 19 0.27 -11.75 -10.97
N LEU A 20 -0.14 -11.45 -9.74
CA LEU A 20 -1.31 -10.63 -9.46
C LEU A 20 -0.98 -9.20 -9.92
N ALA A 21 -1.12 -8.96 -11.22
CA ALA A 21 -1.23 -7.61 -11.75
C ALA A 21 -2.53 -7.04 -11.20
N PHE A 22 -2.44 -6.30 -10.09
CA PHE A 22 -3.57 -5.58 -9.53
C PHE A 22 -3.98 -4.49 -10.53
N ARG A 23 -4.97 -4.81 -11.37
CA ARG A 23 -5.59 -3.83 -12.26
C ARG A 23 -6.55 -2.95 -11.47
N GLY A 24 -6.36 -1.62 -11.48
CA GLY A 24 -7.23 -0.68 -10.77
C GLY A 24 -8.71 -0.87 -11.10
N TYR A 25 -9.59 -0.71 -10.11
CA TYR A 25 -11.04 -0.75 -10.31
C TYR A 25 -11.49 0.61 -10.91
N ASP A 26 -11.88 0.60 -12.19
CA ASP A 26 -12.32 1.75 -12.99
C ASP A 26 -11.31 2.92 -13.14
N GLU A 27 -10.37 2.78 -14.08
CA GLU A 27 -9.48 3.87 -14.55
C GLU A 27 -10.22 5.13 -15.03
N LYS A 28 -11.49 5.01 -15.45
CA LYS A 28 -12.20 6.09 -16.13
C LYS A 28 -12.68 7.23 -15.22
N ASN A 29 -12.64 7.09 -13.89
CA ASN A 29 -13.20 8.10 -12.99
C ASN A 29 -12.38 8.43 -11.72
N THR A 30 -11.25 7.76 -11.48
CA THR A 30 -10.36 8.13 -10.37
C THR A 30 -9.24 9.02 -10.88
N ALA A 31 -9.14 10.24 -10.33
CA ALA A 31 -7.97 11.09 -10.53
C ALA A 31 -6.71 10.28 -10.23
N GLU A 32 -5.71 10.37 -11.09
CA GLU A 32 -4.44 9.66 -10.92
C GLU A 32 -3.83 10.04 -9.57
N LYS A 33 -3.51 9.04 -8.75
CA LYS A 33 -2.98 9.20 -7.39
C LYS A 33 -1.65 8.50 -7.24
N ILE A 34 -0.74 9.14 -6.52
CA ILE A 34 0.50 8.54 -6.01
C ILE A 34 0.39 8.56 -4.48
N TRP A 35 0.69 7.43 -3.85
CA TRP A 35 0.90 7.38 -2.41
C TRP A 35 2.28 6.83 -2.10
N LEU A 36 2.91 7.39 -1.08
CA LEU A 36 4.26 7.04 -0.70
C LEU A 36 4.42 7.05 0.82
N GLU A 37 5.29 6.18 1.30
CA GLU A 37 5.81 6.15 2.65
C GLU A 37 7.30 6.46 2.58
N VAL A 38 7.77 7.32 3.49
CA VAL A 38 9.20 7.59 3.66
C VAL A 38 9.60 7.25 5.07
N ASP A 39 10.58 6.37 5.17
CA ASP A 39 11.20 5.99 6.42
C ASP A 39 12.55 6.70 6.54
N TRP A 40 12.77 7.43 7.63
CA TRP A 40 14.07 8.03 7.95
C TRP A 40 14.56 7.55 9.32
N PRO A 41 15.24 6.39 9.37
CA PRO A 41 15.67 5.78 10.63
C PRO A 41 16.53 6.71 11.49
N ALA A 42 17.48 7.42 10.88
CA ALA A 42 18.38 8.32 11.59
C ALA A 42 17.66 9.48 12.31
N LYS A 43 16.49 9.91 11.82
CA LYS A 43 15.69 10.98 12.44
C LYS A 43 14.51 10.45 13.26
N LYS A 44 14.33 9.13 13.36
CA LYS A 44 13.16 8.50 13.99
C LYS A 44 11.84 9.13 13.51
N SER A 45 11.76 9.33 12.20
CA SER A 45 10.60 9.95 11.56
C SER A 45 10.21 9.16 10.33
N ASN A 46 8.91 8.96 10.20
CA ASN A 46 8.25 8.31 9.08
C ASN A 46 7.09 9.20 8.66
N TYR A 47 6.89 9.34 7.36
CA TYR A 47 5.73 10.07 6.86
C TYR A 47 5.14 9.40 5.63
N TYR A 48 3.83 9.53 5.53
CA TYR A 48 3.02 9.11 4.42
C TYR A 48 2.54 10.36 3.68
N ILE A 49 2.54 10.31 2.35
CA ILE A 49 1.93 11.32 1.48
C ILE A 49 1.08 10.61 0.44
N GLU A 50 -0.16 11.03 0.29
CA GLU A 50 -1.00 10.78 -0.88
C GLU A 50 -1.20 12.11 -1.62
N ILE A 51 -1.05 12.10 -2.94
CA ILE A 51 -1.28 13.27 -3.79
C ILE A 51 -1.94 12.85 -5.10
N ASP A 52 -2.85 13.67 -5.60
CA ASP A 52 -3.41 13.53 -6.94
C ASP A 52 -2.81 14.51 -7.96
N SER A 53 -3.09 14.29 -9.24
CA SER A 53 -2.60 15.12 -10.35
C SER A 53 -3.10 16.57 -10.34
N GLU A 54 -4.10 16.89 -9.51
CA GLU A 54 -4.65 18.22 -9.28
C GLU A 54 -4.02 18.91 -8.05
N GLY A 55 -3.10 18.23 -7.37
CA GLY A 55 -2.36 18.73 -6.22
C GLY A 55 -3.11 18.63 -4.89
N ARG A 56 -4.26 17.94 -4.84
CA ARG A 56 -4.92 17.62 -3.56
C ARG A 56 -4.10 16.55 -2.86
N PHE A 57 -3.87 16.71 -1.57
CA PHE A 57 -3.03 15.79 -0.81
C PHE A 57 -3.58 15.49 0.57
N MET A 58 -3.14 14.34 1.10
CA MET A 58 -3.22 13.96 2.50
C MET A 58 -1.82 13.50 2.94
N ALA A 59 -1.33 14.02 4.06
CA ALA A 59 -0.06 13.59 4.63
C ALA A 59 -0.21 13.22 6.10
N LYS A 60 0.43 12.14 6.52
CA LYS A 60 0.58 11.73 7.91
C LYS A 60 2.07 11.74 8.24
N GLU A 61 2.49 12.61 9.14
CA GLU A 61 3.85 12.65 9.66
C GLU A 61 3.86 12.08 11.07
N GLU A 62 4.76 11.17 11.35
CA GLU A 62 5.05 10.71 12.69
C GLU A 62 6.45 11.17 13.09
N LYS A 63 6.51 11.91 14.19
CA LYS A 63 7.73 12.52 14.71
C LYS A 63 7.69 12.48 16.22
N ASN A 64 8.68 11.83 16.83
CA ASN A 64 8.79 11.67 18.28
C ASN A 64 7.51 11.09 18.91
N LYS A 65 6.90 10.06 18.29
CA LYS A 65 5.64 9.44 18.71
C LYS A 65 4.42 10.36 18.70
N LYS A 66 4.50 11.52 18.04
CA LYS A 66 3.34 12.38 17.76
C LYS A 66 2.98 12.26 16.30
N ILE A 67 1.69 12.14 16.03
CA ILE A 67 1.15 12.08 14.68
C ILE A 67 0.57 13.43 14.28
N PHE A 68 0.98 13.91 13.11
CA PHE A 68 0.51 15.14 12.51
C PHE A 68 -0.11 14.83 11.14
N ILE A 69 -1.40 15.07 11.01
CA ILE A 69 -2.12 14.85 9.76
C ILE A 69 -2.29 16.20 9.05
N ARG A 70 -2.10 16.26 7.74
CA ARG A 70 -2.29 17.47 6.92
C ARG A 70 -3.12 17.11 5.71
N GLU A 71 -4.05 18.01 5.36
CA GLU A 71 -4.79 17.93 4.12
C GLU A 71 -4.87 19.30 3.49
N GLY A 72 -4.84 19.34 2.17
CA GLY A 72 -4.99 20.58 1.44
C GLY A 72 -4.75 20.40 -0.04
N GLN A 73 -4.38 21.51 -0.67
CA GLN A 73 -4.07 21.55 -2.08
C GLN A 73 -2.80 22.38 -2.29
N ILE A 74 -1.83 21.82 -3.01
CA ILE A 74 -0.64 22.54 -3.48
C ILE A 74 -0.83 23.02 -4.91
N LYS A 75 0.07 23.87 -5.40
CA LYS A 75 0.03 24.29 -6.81
C LYS A 75 0.17 23.06 -7.72
N LYS A 76 -0.72 22.97 -8.71
CA LYS A 76 -0.77 21.89 -9.71
C LYS A 76 0.56 21.63 -10.42
N MET A 77 1.42 22.65 -10.57
CA MET A 77 2.75 22.49 -11.16
C MET A 77 3.62 21.48 -10.39
N TYR A 78 3.65 21.56 -9.05
CA TYR A 78 4.47 20.68 -8.22
C TYR A 78 3.98 19.23 -8.27
N ALA A 79 2.66 19.05 -8.27
CA ALA A 79 2.05 17.74 -8.45
C ALA A 79 2.41 17.16 -9.82
N LYS A 80 2.17 17.92 -10.90
CA LYS A 80 2.48 17.47 -12.27
C LYS A 80 3.94 17.11 -12.48
N ASP A 81 4.86 17.92 -11.96
CA ASP A 81 6.29 17.63 -12.04
C ASP A 81 6.62 16.33 -11.30
N PHE A 82 6.10 16.14 -10.09
CA PHE A 82 6.31 14.90 -9.33
C PHE A 82 5.71 13.67 -10.03
N PHE A 83 4.53 13.77 -10.63
CA PHE A 83 3.92 12.69 -11.42
C PHE A 83 4.76 12.34 -12.65
N ARG A 84 5.24 13.35 -13.38
CA ARG A 84 6.12 13.15 -14.55
C ARG A 84 7.39 12.42 -14.15
N GLU A 85 8.09 12.90 -13.11
CA GLU A 85 9.33 12.27 -12.66
C GLU A 85 9.09 10.86 -12.06
N THR A 86 7.94 10.62 -11.44
CA THR A 86 7.55 9.27 -10.98
C THR A 86 7.37 8.31 -12.14
N LYS A 87 6.67 8.71 -13.20
CA LYS A 87 6.48 7.89 -14.41
C LYS A 87 7.78 7.65 -15.18
N ASN A 88 8.69 8.62 -15.16
CA ASN A 88 10.00 8.53 -15.82
C ASN A 88 11.04 7.79 -14.96
N SER A 89 10.74 7.50 -13.69
CA SER A 89 11.67 6.82 -12.81
C SER A 89 11.79 5.34 -13.18
N GLU A 90 12.99 4.93 -13.55
CA GLU A 90 13.30 3.52 -13.78
C GLU A 90 13.04 2.66 -12.53
N ILE A 91 13.28 3.20 -11.34
CA ILE A 91 13.06 2.49 -10.08
C ILE A 91 11.58 2.14 -9.91
N VAL A 92 10.68 3.05 -10.30
CA VAL A 92 9.22 2.88 -10.14
C VAL A 92 8.64 1.98 -11.23
N THR A 93 9.19 2.07 -12.45
CA THR A 93 8.68 1.35 -13.62
C THR A 93 9.24 -0.06 -13.79
N ARG A 94 10.32 -0.42 -13.08
CA ARG A 94 10.88 -1.79 -13.07
C ARG A 94 9.87 -2.81 -12.54
N GLN A 95 9.86 -4.00 -13.15
CA GLN A 95 8.96 -5.09 -12.78
C GLN A 95 9.40 -5.85 -11.52
N ASN A 96 10.69 -5.82 -11.18
CA ASN A 96 11.27 -6.49 -10.01
C ASN A 96 12.19 -5.52 -9.25
N PRO A 97 11.71 -4.83 -8.21
CA PRO A 97 12.57 -4.08 -7.33
C PRO A 97 13.50 -5.04 -6.57
N ASP A 98 14.81 -4.80 -6.66
CA ASP A 98 15.82 -5.61 -5.97
C ASP A 98 15.80 -5.25 -4.47
N GLU A 99 15.13 -6.06 -3.65
CA GLU A 99 14.87 -5.81 -2.21
C GLU A 99 16.15 -5.84 -1.35
N SER A 100 17.29 -6.25 -1.91
CA SER A 100 18.49 -6.67 -1.16
C SER A 100 19.37 -5.55 -0.59
N LYS A 101 19.12 -4.27 -0.90
CA LYS A 101 20.08 -3.16 -0.61
C LYS A 101 19.70 -2.18 0.51
N THR A 102 18.64 -2.42 1.28
CA THR A 102 18.17 -1.46 2.31
C THR A 102 18.67 -1.72 3.73
N LEU A 103 19.19 -2.91 4.05
CA LEU A 103 19.48 -3.35 5.43
C LEU A 103 20.47 -2.48 6.24
N PHE A 104 21.34 -1.71 5.57
CA PHE A 104 22.35 -0.85 6.23
C PHE A 104 22.24 0.63 5.85
N TYR A 105 21.15 1.04 5.21
CA TYR A 105 20.98 2.43 4.77
C TYR A 105 20.31 3.28 5.86
N ASN A 106 21.01 4.31 6.33
CA ASN A 106 20.53 5.22 7.38
C ASN A 106 19.82 6.50 6.86
N GLY A 107 19.75 6.68 5.54
CA GLY A 107 19.08 7.84 4.92
C GLY A 107 17.57 7.65 4.74
N GLU A 108 16.95 8.50 3.93
CA GLU A 108 15.52 8.38 3.58
C GLU A 108 15.31 7.20 2.62
N THR A 109 14.53 6.21 3.03
CA THR A 109 14.04 5.14 2.14
C THR A 109 12.62 5.48 1.71
N LEU A 110 12.39 5.48 0.39
CA LEU A 110 11.09 5.79 -0.20
C LEU A 110 10.42 4.52 -0.68
N LYS A 111 9.20 4.28 -0.20
CA LYS A 111 8.25 3.30 -0.73
C LYS A 111 7.18 4.07 -1.49
N ILE A 112 7.10 3.90 -2.80
CA ILE A 112 6.15 4.61 -3.66
C ILE A 112 5.21 3.61 -4.32
N SER A 113 3.94 3.97 -4.41
CA SER A 113 2.89 3.17 -5.01
C SER A 113 2.02 4.05 -5.92
N THR A 114 1.78 3.57 -7.13
CA THR A 114 1.00 4.29 -8.14
C THR A 114 0.46 3.31 -9.18
N TYR A 115 -0.58 3.72 -9.92
CA TYR A 115 -1.05 2.98 -11.08
C TYR A 115 -0.38 3.52 -12.34
N ILE A 116 0.27 2.63 -13.10
CA ILE A 116 0.83 2.94 -14.41
C ILE A 116 0.20 1.97 -15.41
N ASN A 117 -0.53 2.50 -16.38
CA ASN A 117 -1.27 1.72 -17.38
C ASN A 117 -2.20 0.67 -16.73
N GLY A 118 -2.97 1.10 -15.74
CA GLY A 118 -3.91 0.26 -15.00
C GLY A 118 -3.27 -0.68 -13.98
N GLU A 119 -1.96 -0.86 -13.95
CA GLU A 119 -1.28 -1.81 -13.06
C GLU A 119 -0.66 -1.11 -11.85
N LEU A 120 -0.88 -1.67 -10.65
CA LEU A 120 -0.22 -1.19 -9.44
C LEU A 120 1.29 -1.44 -9.54
N ARG A 121 2.06 -0.35 -9.51
CA ARG A 121 3.52 -0.35 -9.38
C ARG A 121 3.88 0.05 -7.96
N ARG A 122 4.68 -0.77 -7.29
CA ARG A 122 5.27 -0.45 -5.99
C ARG A 122 6.79 -0.60 -6.08
N ALA A 123 7.50 0.40 -5.62
CA ALA A 123 8.94 0.38 -5.54
C ALA A 123 9.41 0.84 -4.16
N GLU A 124 10.47 0.21 -3.67
CA GLU A 124 11.14 0.57 -2.42
C GLU A 124 12.63 0.78 -2.70
N ALA A 125 13.14 1.97 -2.43
CA ALA A 125 14.55 2.27 -2.64
C ALA A 125 15.06 3.42 -1.76
N PRO A 126 16.36 3.42 -1.40
CA PRO A 126 17.04 4.60 -0.87
C PRO A 126 16.86 5.83 -1.78
N MET A 127 16.53 6.99 -1.20
CA MET A 127 16.34 8.26 -1.93
C MET A 127 17.55 8.62 -2.81
N LYS A 128 18.76 8.27 -2.37
CA LYS A 128 19.99 8.50 -3.14
C LYS A 128 20.00 7.81 -4.52
N ASN A 129 19.23 6.73 -4.69
CA ASN A 129 19.19 5.96 -5.93
C ASN A 129 18.29 6.61 -7.00
N PHE A 130 17.41 7.53 -6.62
CA PHE A 130 16.55 8.25 -7.57
C PHE A 130 17.36 9.30 -8.35
N SER A 131 16.85 9.71 -9.52
CA SER A 131 17.46 10.80 -10.30
C SER A 131 17.38 12.13 -9.55
N ASP A 132 18.26 13.07 -9.89
CA ASP A 132 18.25 14.39 -9.25
C ASP A 132 16.99 15.19 -9.59
N SER A 133 16.44 15.02 -10.79
CA SER A 133 15.14 15.58 -11.19
C SER A 133 14.01 15.05 -10.30
N PHE A 134 13.99 13.75 -10.02
CA PHE A 134 13.00 13.16 -9.12
C PHE A 134 13.15 13.70 -7.70
N LYS A 135 14.38 13.73 -7.16
CA LYS A 135 14.65 14.27 -5.82
C LYS A 135 14.20 15.72 -5.70
N PHE A 136 14.47 16.53 -6.72
CA PHE A 136 14.06 17.93 -6.78
C PHE A 136 12.53 18.08 -6.77
N ALA A 137 11.84 17.37 -7.68
CA ALA A 137 10.37 17.42 -7.77
C ALA A 137 9.71 16.94 -6.46
N PHE A 138 10.22 15.85 -5.88
CA PHE A 138 9.78 15.33 -4.59
C PHE A 138 9.99 16.36 -3.47
N SER A 139 11.17 16.98 -3.39
CA SER A 139 11.51 17.98 -2.38
C SER A 139 10.61 19.21 -2.46
N GLU A 140 10.37 19.76 -3.66
CA GLU A 140 9.50 20.92 -3.84
C GLU A 140 8.05 20.60 -3.49
N MET A 141 7.52 19.45 -3.93
CA MET A 141 6.20 18.98 -3.54
C MET A 141 6.09 18.82 -2.01
N LYS A 142 7.04 18.12 -1.39
CA LYS A 142 7.09 17.91 0.06
C LYS A 142 7.13 19.24 0.80
N LYS A 143 7.96 20.19 0.37
CA LYS A 143 8.07 21.52 0.97
C LYS A 143 6.72 22.25 1.00
N GLU A 144 5.95 22.21 -0.08
CA GLU A 144 4.62 22.83 -0.12
C GLU A 144 3.59 22.10 0.76
N ILE A 145 3.60 20.77 0.76
CA ILE A 145 2.72 19.96 1.60
C ILE A 145 2.94 20.28 3.09
N PHE A 146 4.20 20.31 3.53
CA PHE A 146 4.54 20.48 4.94
C PHE A 146 4.44 21.93 5.45
N LYS A 147 4.23 22.91 4.57
CA LYS A 147 3.79 24.27 4.97
C LYS A 147 2.35 24.30 5.47
N THR A 148 1.54 23.32 5.07
CA THR A 148 0.13 23.27 5.46
C THR A 148 0.00 22.93 6.95
N PRO A 149 -0.85 23.63 7.71
CA PRO A 149 -1.07 23.35 9.13
C PRO A 149 -1.60 21.92 9.35
N SER A 150 -1.18 21.30 10.45
CA SER A 150 -1.73 20.01 10.85
C SER A 150 -3.18 20.14 11.33
N GLN A 151 -3.99 19.14 11.03
CA GLN A 151 -5.40 19.02 11.40
C GLN A 151 -5.58 17.72 12.18
N ASN A 152 -6.43 17.72 13.20
CA ASN A 152 -6.79 16.50 13.93
C ASN A 152 -8.21 16.08 13.54
N LYS A 153 -8.34 15.46 12.36
CA LYS A 153 -9.63 15.19 11.71
C LYS A 153 -9.99 13.70 11.62
N TYR A 154 -9.01 12.81 11.84
CA TYR A 154 -9.18 11.37 11.63
C TYR A 154 -8.91 10.60 12.92
N SER A 155 -9.81 9.67 13.24
CA SER A 155 -9.67 8.75 14.36
C SER A 155 -8.77 7.56 14.03
N ALA A 156 -8.68 7.16 12.76
CA ALA A 156 -7.85 6.04 12.32
C ALA A 156 -7.58 6.07 10.81
N PHE A 157 -6.74 5.15 10.35
CA PHE A 157 -6.54 4.84 8.94
C PHE A 157 -6.70 3.33 8.73
N LEU A 158 -7.36 2.94 7.64
CA LEU A 158 -7.41 1.56 7.18
C LEU A 158 -6.43 1.38 6.03
N THR A 159 -5.62 0.32 6.05
CA THR A 159 -4.77 -0.08 4.93
C THR A 159 -4.96 -1.55 4.63
N ALA A 160 -4.77 -1.96 3.38
CA ALA A 160 -4.71 -3.35 2.98
C ALA A 160 -3.37 -3.61 2.28
N ILE A 161 -2.70 -4.70 2.64
CA ILE A 161 -1.44 -5.12 2.05
C ILE A 161 -1.66 -6.52 1.46
N PRO A 162 -1.24 -6.78 0.21
CA PRO A 162 -1.32 -8.11 -0.37
C PRO A 162 -0.59 -9.14 0.51
N LEU A 163 -1.25 -10.26 0.77
CA LEU A 163 -0.73 -11.34 1.60
C LEU A 163 0.24 -12.18 0.76
N THR A 164 1.47 -11.69 0.62
CA THR A 164 2.53 -12.29 -0.22
C THR A 164 3.88 -12.27 0.49
N GLY A 165 4.83 -13.08 0.01
CA GLY A 165 6.21 -13.08 0.51
C GLY A 165 6.31 -13.32 2.01
N LYS A 166 7.03 -12.43 2.72
CA LYS A 166 7.18 -12.52 4.18
C LYS A 166 5.84 -12.50 4.93
N LEU A 167 4.89 -11.66 4.51
CA LEU A 167 3.58 -11.59 5.17
C LEU A 167 2.79 -12.89 5.06
N LEU A 168 2.90 -13.56 3.92
CA LEU A 168 2.32 -14.89 3.73
C LEU A 168 2.97 -15.92 4.66
N GLY A 169 4.30 -15.95 4.73
CA GLY A 169 5.02 -16.84 5.66
C GLY A 169 4.69 -16.57 7.13
N ASP A 170 4.56 -15.29 7.53
CA ASP A 170 4.16 -14.89 8.88
C ASP A 170 2.71 -15.30 9.20
N PHE A 171 1.83 -15.34 8.19
CA PHE A 171 0.46 -15.82 8.33
C PHE A 171 0.40 -17.36 8.45
N GLU A 172 1.12 -18.07 7.59
CA GLU A 172 1.15 -19.53 7.57
C GLU A 172 1.84 -20.14 8.80
N SER A 173 2.88 -19.49 9.30
CA SER A 173 3.60 -19.93 10.53
C SER A 173 2.71 -19.92 11.78
N LYS A 174 1.59 -19.19 11.77
CA LYS A 174 0.59 -19.17 12.84
C LYS A 174 -0.44 -20.30 12.72
N GLY A 175 -0.21 -21.26 11.81
CA GLY A 175 -1.10 -22.39 11.55
C GLY A 175 -2.32 -22.05 10.70
N SER A 176 -2.39 -20.84 10.15
CA SER A 176 -3.45 -20.44 9.21
C SER A 176 -3.08 -20.86 7.78
N ARG A 177 -4.04 -21.18 6.93
CA ARG A 177 -3.79 -21.42 5.49
C ARG A 177 -4.60 -20.45 4.65
N VAL A 178 -4.02 -19.99 3.55
CA VAL A 178 -4.70 -19.08 2.62
C VAL A 178 -5.97 -19.70 2.04
N GLU A 179 -5.94 -21.01 1.81
CA GLU A 179 -7.08 -21.79 1.30
C GLU A 179 -8.29 -21.77 2.26
N ASP A 180 -8.05 -21.55 3.55
CA ASP A 180 -9.09 -21.47 4.57
C ASP A 180 -9.74 -20.07 4.62
N LEU A 181 -9.19 -19.08 3.90
CA LEU A 181 -9.76 -17.75 3.85
C LEU A 181 -11.06 -17.75 3.02
N LYS A 182 -12.17 -17.43 3.70
CA LYS A 182 -13.46 -17.21 3.06
C LYS A 182 -13.37 -16.10 2.01
N ILE A 183 -13.63 -16.44 0.75
CA ILE A 183 -13.69 -15.47 -0.34
C ILE A 183 -14.93 -14.59 -0.15
N ILE A 184 -14.71 -13.28 0.00
CA ILE A 184 -15.77 -12.29 0.06
C ILE A 184 -16.08 -11.80 -1.35
N GLU A 185 -17.35 -11.94 -1.74
CA GLU A 185 -17.84 -11.46 -3.03
C GLU A 185 -17.76 -9.93 -3.12
N ILE A 186 -17.47 -9.43 -4.32
CA ILE A 186 -17.37 -7.98 -4.61
C ILE A 186 -18.65 -7.23 -4.20
N LYS A 187 -19.83 -7.83 -4.39
CA LYS A 187 -21.12 -7.18 -4.03
C LYS A 187 -21.20 -6.90 -2.53
N LYS A 188 -20.74 -7.84 -1.70
CA LYS A 188 -20.67 -7.66 -0.24
C LYS A 188 -19.61 -6.64 0.13
N LEU A 189 -18.43 -6.73 -0.49
CA LEU A 189 -17.34 -5.81 -0.21
C LEU A 189 -17.71 -4.36 -0.52
N LYS A 190 -18.44 -4.12 -1.62
CA LYS A 190 -18.96 -2.79 -1.98
C LYS A 190 -19.88 -2.15 -0.93
N SER A 191 -20.54 -2.96 -0.09
CA SER A 191 -21.35 -2.43 1.02
C SER A 191 -20.51 -1.83 2.15
N GLN A 192 -19.21 -2.16 2.19
CA GLN A 192 -18.21 -1.59 3.09
C GLN A 192 -17.21 -0.77 2.30
N THR A 193 -17.56 0.48 2.01
CA THR A 193 -16.81 1.35 1.09
C THR A 193 -15.34 1.48 1.48
N LYS A 194 -15.02 1.60 2.77
CA LYS A 194 -13.63 1.74 3.25
C LYS A 194 -12.78 0.50 3.01
N ILE A 195 -13.32 -0.68 3.31
CA ILE A 195 -12.62 -1.96 3.08
C ILE A 195 -12.48 -2.20 1.58
N PHE A 196 -13.52 -1.93 0.80
CA PHE A 196 -13.46 -1.98 -0.66
C PHE A 196 -12.38 -1.06 -1.22
N GLU A 197 -12.29 0.18 -0.74
CA GLU A 197 -11.24 1.12 -1.14
C GLU A 197 -9.84 0.62 -0.76
N ALA A 198 -9.65 0.16 0.49
CA ALA A 198 -8.35 -0.33 0.95
C ALA A 198 -7.85 -1.52 0.12
N VAL A 199 -8.73 -2.49 -0.16
CA VAL A 199 -8.41 -3.66 -1.00
C VAL A 199 -8.15 -3.26 -2.46
N ASN A 200 -8.87 -2.26 -2.98
CA ASN A 200 -8.70 -1.83 -4.36
C ASN A 200 -7.47 -0.97 -4.58
N PHE A 201 -7.01 -0.27 -3.55
CA PHE A 201 -5.83 0.60 -3.54
C PHE A 201 -4.85 0.13 -2.45
N PRO A 202 -4.18 -1.03 -2.63
CA PRO A 202 -3.31 -1.59 -1.60
C PRO A 202 -2.21 -0.61 -1.18
N TYR A 203 -1.78 -0.73 0.07
CA TYR A 203 -0.80 0.13 0.75
C TYR A 203 -1.22 1.59 0.97
N ARG A 204 -2.39 2.01 0.46
CA ARG A 204 -2.92 3.34 0.67
C ARG A 204 -3.51 3.46 2.07
N LEU A 205 -3.38 4.63 2.71
CA LEU A 205 -4.05 4.92 3.97
C LEU A 205 -5.44 5.49 3.68
N ILE A 206 -6.48 4.71 3.96
CA ILE A 206 -7.87 5.13 3.81
C ILE A 206 -8.31 5.80 5.13
N PRO A 207 -8.63 7.10 5.13
CA PRO A 207 -8.95 7.81 6.37
C PRO A 207 -10.28 7.36 6.97
N LEU A 208 -10.28 7.19 8.29
CA LEU A 208 -11.45 6.93 9.12
C LEU A 208 -11.73 8.16 10.01
N LYS A 209 -12.88 8.80 9.81
CA LYS A 209 -13.22 10.10 10.42
C LYS A 209 -13.58 10.01 11.88
N ASN A 210 -14.26 8.94 12.28
CA ASN A 210 -14.86 8.82 13.60
C ASN A 210 -14.90 7.34 14.02
N ASP A 211 -15.32 7.11 15.27
CA ASP A 211 -15.42 5.77 15.85
C ASP A 211 -16.54 4.93 15.24
N GLU A 212 -17.52 5.56 14.58
CA GLU A 212 -18.60 4.91 13.84
C GLU A 212 -18.04 4.17 12.61
N GLU A 213 -17.26 4.84 11.75
CA GLU A 213 -16.59 4.20 10.60
C GLU A 213 -15.67 3.05 11.06
N ILE A 214 -15.08 3.16 12.25
CA ILE A 214 -14.27 2.11 12.85
C ILE A 214 -15.14 0.93 13.35
N SER A 215 -16.31 1.20 13.92
CA SER A 215 -17.27 0.19 14.37
C SER A 215 -17.83 -0.61 13.21
N GLU A 216 -18.18 0.06 12.10
CA GLU A 216 -18.68 -0.59 10.88
C GLU A 216 -17.71 -1.64 10.34
N ILE A 217 -16.40 -1.38 10.41
CA ILE A 217 -15.36 -2.35 10.05
C ILE A 217 -15.41 -3.57 11.00
N SER A 218 -15.53 -3.33 12.30
CA SER A 218 -15.63 -4.41 13.30
C SER A 218 -16.87 -5.27 13.07
N ASP A 219 -18.02 -4.64 12.82
CA ASP A 219 -19.28 -5.32 12.54
C ASP A 219 -19.19 -6.17 11.27
N PHE A 220 -18.52 -5.66 10.23
CA PHE A 220 -18.26 -6.43 9.03
C PHE A 220 -17.36 -7.64 9.27
N ILE A 221 -16.28 -7.48 10.04
CA ILE A 221 -15.38 -8.57 10.43
C ILE A 221 -16.17 -9.68 11.14
N HIS A 222 -17.01 -9.32 12.12
CA HIS A 222 -17.83 -10.26 12.85
C HIS A 222 -18.89 -10.94 11.96
N LYS A 223 -19.62 -10.15 11.17
CA LYS A 223 -20.70 -10.64 10.30
C LYS A 223 -20.21 -11.62 9.24
N GLU A 224 -19.04 -11.37 8.66
CA GLU A 224 -18.48 -12.24 7.63
C GLU A 224 -17.54 -13.32 8.19
N SER A 225 -17.32 -13.33 9.52
CA SER A 225 -16.40 -14.23 10.23
C SER A 225 -14.97 -14.18 9.69
N LEU A 226 -14.45 -12.96 9.49
CA LEU A 226 -13.09 -12.77 8.96
C LEU A 226 -12.04 -13.12 10.02
N PRO A 227 -10.94 -13.81 9.65
CA PRO A 227 -9.86 -14.11 10.59
C PRO A 227 -9.16 -12.83 11.10
N GLY A 228 -8.90 -12.78 12.41
CA GLY A 228 -8.16 -11.71 13.05
C GLY A 228 -9.00 -10.91 14.05
N MET A 229 -8.60 -9.65 14.26
CA MET A 229 -9.19 -8.71 15.20
C MET A 229 -9.42 -7.35 14.52
N LYS A 230 -10.13 -6.45 15.20
CA LYS A 230 -10.44 -5.09 14.73
C LYS A 230 -9.22 -4.32 14.19
N SER A 231 -8.06 -4.43 14.84
CA SER A 231 -6.82 -3.75 14.43
C SER A 231 -6.06 -4.46 13.31
N LEU A 232 -6.29 -5.76 13.10
CA LEU A 232 -5.57 -6.59 12.14
C LEU A 232 -6.42 -7.80 11.74
N PHE A 233 -6.86 -7.85 10.48
CA PHE A 233 -7.69 -8.93 9.96
C PHE A 233 -7.31 -9.32 8.54
N TYR A 234 -7.80 -10.45 8.07
CA TYR A 234 -7.47 -11.00 6.76
C TYR A 234 -8.73 -11.15 5.90
N ILE A 235 -8.61 -10.78 4.63
CA ILE A 235 -9.70 -10.89 3.67
C ILE A 235 -9.22 -11.53 2.37
N ALA A 236 -9.95 -12.55 1.92
CA ALA A 236 -9.80 -13.10 0.59
C ALA A 236 -10.86 -12.49 -0.34
N THR A 237 -10.45 -12.15 -1.55
CA THR A 237 -11.33 -11.64 -2.61
C THR A 237 -10.96 -12.29 -3.93
N THR A 238 -11.78 -12.10 -4.96
CA THR A 238 -11.43 -12.54 -6.32
C THR A 238 -10.19 -11.86 -6.89
N ARG A 239 -9.69 -10.78 -6.28
CA ARG A 239 -8.46 -10.07 -6.68
C ARG A 239 -7.22 -10.56 -5.93
N GLY A 240 -7.38 -11.39 -4.91
CA GLY A 240 -6.30 -11.86 -4.06
C GLY A 240 -6.63 -11.75 -2.58
N ASN A 241 -5.62 -12.05 -1.77
CA ASN A 241 -5.70 -12.12 -0.31
C ASN A 241 -4.95 -10.94 0.29
N PHE A 242 -5.49 -10.38 1.35
CA PHE A 242 -4.98 -9.16 1.95
C PHE A 242 -4.94 -9.27 3.47
N GLN A 243 -3.90 -8.71 4.04
CA GLN A 243 -3.86 -8.31 5.43
C GLN A 243 -4.35 -6.87 5.53
N CYS A 244 -5.41 -6.64 6.30
CA CYS A 244 -5.95 -5.33 6.58
C CYS A 244 -5.57 -4.89 8.00
N SER A 245 -5.20 -3.62 8.16
CA SER A 245 -4.84 -3.05 9.46
C SER A 245 -5.55 -1.73 9.69
N VAL A 246 -6.08 -1.54 10.90
CA VAL A 246 -6.57 -0.24 11.39
C VAL A 246 -5.49 0.40 12.25
N ILE A 247 -5.05 1.59 11.85
CA ILE A 247 -3.93 2.33 12.42
C ILE A 247 -4.47 3.59 13.10
N GLU A 248 -4.40 3.64 14.43
CA GLU A 248 -4.79 4.81 15.23
C GLU A 248 -3.67 5.88 15.19
N PRO A 249 -3.99 7.16 15.00
CA PRO A 249 -3.08 8.26 15.20
C PRO A 249 -2.95 8.54 16.71
N ARG A 250 -1.92 7.97 17.35
CA ARG A 250 -1.54 8.26 18.74
C ARG A 250 -0.58 9.44 18.85
#